data_AF-A0A2V8QGS0-F1
#
_entry.id   AF-A0A2V8QGS0-F1
#
_cell.length_a   1.000
_cell.length_b   1.000
_cell.length_c   1.000
_cell.angle_alpha   90.00
_cell.angle_beta   90.00
_cell.angle_gamma   90.00
#
_symmetry.space_group_name_H-M   'P 1'
#
loop_
_entity.id
_entity.type
_entity.pdbx_description
1 polymer ?
#
loop_
_entity_poly.entity_id
_entity_poly.type
_entity_poly.pdbx_seq_one_letter_code
_entity_poly.pdbx_strand_id
1 'polypeptide(L)'
;GGLTGVMLASWPLDLQLHDTYFVVAHFHYVLIGGAVFPLFGALHYWFPKFTGHMLSESLGKVTFWLMFIGFNLAFFPMHILGLIGMPRRVYTFQAMNGWAGLNLLATIGGVVLTLGVLVFIINFFINRKRGELAAENPWGASTLEWATSSPPPSYNFLHIPTVAGRDTLWVQPEDQPVVVGIRSDVRQVLITKMLDAEPEHIDQFPEPTIWPLLAALSATGLFIGSIFNPWAVVWGSIPVTVSLIAWFWPKGRKAEERPPKEVQQNLGEQKLNAQEEAA
;
A
#
# COMPACT_ATOMS: atom_id res chain seq x y z
N GLY A 1 -4.18 22.48 -4.18
CA GLY A 1 -3.31 21.93 -3.13
C GLY A 1 -1.96 22.60 -3.13
N GLY A 2 -1.03 22.17 -3.98
CA GLY A 2 0.35 22.69 -3.97
C GLY A 2 0.48 24.22 -4.06
N LEU A 3 -0.25 24.87 -4.97
CA LEU A 3 -0.21 26.33 -5.12
C LEU A 3 -0.62 27.09 -3.85
N THR A 4 -1.66 26.63 -3.14
CA THR A 4 -2.07 27.24 -1.87
C THR A 4 -1.07 26.98 -0.75
N GLY A 5 -0.23 25.95 -0.88
CA GLY A 5 0.89 25.69 0.03
C GLY A 5 2.02 26.69 -0.16
N VAL A 6 2.31 27.07 -1.40
CA VAL A 6 3.27 28.15 -1.69
C VAL A 6 2.78 29.48 -1.09
N MET A 7 1.47 29.74 -1.10
CA MET A 7 0.90 30.92 -0.44
C MET A 7 1.11 30.87 1.08
N LEU A 8 0.89 29.72 1.72
CA LEU A 8 1.10 29.56 3.17
C LEU A 8 2.59 29.52 3.56
N ALA A 9 3.49 29.22 2.64
CA ALA A 9 4.93 29.36 2.86
C ALA A 9 5.38 30.83 2.92
N SER A 10 4.56 31.76 2.40
CA SER A 10 4.84 33.19 2.45
C SER A 10 4.42 33.77 3.81
N TRP A 11 5.40 34.19 4.61
CA TRP A 11 5.20 34.80 5.93
C TRP A 11 4.07 35.85 5.99
N PRO A 12 4.03 36.89 5.13
CA PRO A 12 2.99 37.91 5.21
C PRO A 12 1.58 37.35 4.92
N LEU A 13 1.45 36.32 4.08
CA LEU A 13 0.17 35.69 3.81
C LEU A 13 -0.23 34.72 4.93
N ASP A 14 0.72 33.97 5.48
CA ASP A 14 0.45 33.07 6.60
C ASP A 14 -0.03 33.86 7.81
N LEU A 15 0.55 35.02 8.13
CA LEU A 15 0.06 35.87 9.24
C LEU A 15 -1.45 36.15 9.17
N GLN A 16 -2.00 36.32 7.96
CA GLN A 16 -3.43 36.56 7.76
C GLN A 16 -4.26 35.26 7.70
N LEU A 17 -3.69 34.19 7.14
CA LEU A 17 -4.41 32.95 6.85
C LEU A 17 -4.24 31.89 7.93
N HIS A 18 -3.30 32.09 8.86
CA HIS A 18 -3.01 31.18 9.96
C HIS A 18 -4.26 30.91 10.79
N ASP A 19 -4.42 29.66 11.23
CA ASP A 19 -5.59 29.24 12.03
C ASP A 19 -6.97 29.51 11.38
N THR A 20 -7.03 29.80 10.08
CA THR A 20 -8.30 29.92 9.34
C THR A 20 -8.66 28.65 8.58
N TYR A 21 -9.87 28.63 8.02
CA TYR A 21 -10.32 27.60 7.08
C TYR A 21 -9.43 27.49 5.83
N PHE A 22 -8.61 28.48 5.50
CA PHE A 22 -7.70 28.41 4.36
C PHE A 22 -6.63 27.33 4.54
N VAL A 23 -6.04 27.24 5.73
CA VAL A 23 -5.06 26.19 6.08
C VAL A 23 -5.71 24.81 6.03
N VAL A 24 -6.95 24.71 6.54
CA VAL A 24 -7.73 23.47 6.50
C VAL A 24 -7.96 23.04 5.04
N ALA A 25 -8.43 23.96 4.20
CA ALA A 25 -8.70 23.70 2.79
C ALA A 25 -7.44 23.29 2.03
N HIS A 26 -6.33 23.99 2.23
CA HIS A 26 -5.04 23.66 1.63
C HIS A 26 -4.62 22.22 1.95
N PHE A 27 -4.59 21.87 3.24
CA PHE A 27 -4.15 20.55 3.68
C PHE A 27 -5.03 19.43 3.12
N HIS A 28 -6.36 19.60 3.14
CA HIS A 28 -7.27 18.62 2.57
C HIS A 28 -7.09 18.47 1.06
N TYR A 29 -6.77 19.56 0.36
CA TYR A 29 -6.49 19.45 -1.08
C TYR A 29 -5.22 18.67 -1.40
N VAL A 30 -4.20 18.74 -0.55
CA VAL A 30 -2.96 17.98 -0.74
C VAL A 30 -3.12 16.54 -0.28
N LEU A 31 -3.72 16.31 0.89
CA LEU A 31 -3.86 14.96 1.45
C LEU A 31 -4.91 14.15 0.69
N ILE A 32 -6.10 14.69 0.45
CA ILE A 32 -7.14 13.94 -0.27
C ILE A 32 -6.76 13.83 -1.74
N GLY A 33 -6.33 14.93 -2.36
CA GLY A 33 -5.85 14.97 -3.74
C GLY A 33 -4.67 14.04 -4.01
N GLY A 34 -3.66 14.09 -3.14
CA GLY A 34 -2.37 13.41 -3.35
C GLY A 34 -2.22 12.05 -2.69
N ALA A 35 -2.99 11.72 -1.64
CA ALA A 35 -2.90 10.42 -0.97
C ALA A 35 -4.19 9.60 -1.11
N VAL A 36 -5.36 10.20 -0.84
CA VAL A 36 -6.63 9.46 -0.80
C VAL A 36 -7.09 9.05 -2.21
N PHE A 37 -7.14 9.96 -3.18
CA PHE A 37 -7.51 9.60 -4.56
C PHE A 37 -6.59 8.51 -5.16
N PRO A 38 -5.25 8.63 -5.05
CA PRO A 38 -4.36 7.55 -5.46
C PRO A 38 -4.58 6.24 -4.70
N LEU A 39 -4.92 6.28 -3.40
CA LEU A 39 -5.29 5.08 -2.65
C LEU A 39 -6.52 4.40 -3.26
N PHE A 40 -7.58 5.15 -3.59
CA PHE A 40 -8.74 4.57 -4.30
C PHE A 40 -8.35 4.05 -5.69
N GLY A 41 -7.48 4.75 -6.42
CA GLY A 41 -6.95 4.28 -7.70
C GLY A 41 -6.17 2.96 -7.57
N ALA A 42 -5.29 2.87 -6.57
CA ALA A 42 -4.55 1.66 -6.20
C ALA A 42 -5.49 0.51 -5.83
N LEU A 43 -6.54 0.79 -5.06
CA LEU A 43 -7.56 -0.21 -4.75
C LEU A 43 -8.24 -0.71 -6.01
N HIS A 44 -8.64 0.16 -6.95
CA HIS A 44 -9.24 -0.31 -8.21
C HIS A 44 -8.23 -1.11 -9.07
N TYR A 45 -6.97 -0.66 -9.12
CA TYR A 45 -5.93 -1.30 -9.90
C TYR A 45 -5.60 -2.70 -9.38
N TRP A 46 -5.36 -2.87 -8.07
CA TRP A 46 -4.96 -4.16 -7.49
C TRP A 46 -6.13 -5.02 -6.97
N PHE A 47 -7.38 -4.54 -6.97
CA PHE A 47 -8.55 -5.33 -6.56
C PHE A 47 -8.64 -6.71 -7.23
N PRO A 48 -8.42 -6.84 -8.57
CA PRO A 48 -8.44 -8.14 -9.23
C PRO A 48 -7.38 -9.09 -8.67
N LYS A 49 -6.21 -8.58 -8.29
CA LYS A 49 -5.11 -9.38 -7.75
C LYS A 49 -5.40 -9.88 -6.33
N PHE A 50 -6.11 -9.11 -5.50
CA PHE A 50 -6.46 -9.51 -4.14
C PHE A 50 -7.68 -10.42 -4.07
N THR A 51 -8.65 -10.26 -4.97
CA THR A 51 -9.97 -10.91 -4.86
C THR A 51 -10.26 -11.93 -5.95
N GLY A 52 -9.49 -11.94 -7.04
CA GLY A 52 -9.74 -12.76 -8.23
C GLY A 52 -10.95 -12.31 -9.07
N HIS A 53 -11.55 -11.16 -8.77
CA HIS A 53 -12.72 -10.64 -9.48
C HIS A 53 -12.50 -9.18 -9.90
N MET A 54 -13.17 -8.74 -10.96
CA MET A 54 -13.18 -7.36 -11.43
C MET A 54 -14.20 -6.52 -10.66
N LEU A 55 -13.88 -5.25 -10.38
CA LEU A 55 -14.86 -4.26 -9.92
C LEU A 55 -15.80 -3.87 -11.06
N SER A 56 -17.01 -3.42 -10.73
CA SER A 56 -17.90 -2.83 -11.72
C SER A 56 -17.38 -1.46 -12.14
N GLU A 57 -17.05 -1.31 -13.43
CA GLU A 57 -16.60 -0.05 -14.04
C GLU A 57 -17.65 1.06 -13.93
N SER A 58 -18.92 0.74 -14.08
CA SER A 58 -20.02 1.71 -13.96
C SER A 58 -20.08 2.31 -12.56
N LEU A 59 -20.00 1.46 -11.51
CA LEU A 59 -19.97 1.93 -10.12
C LEU A 59 -18.65 2.63 -9.77
N GLY A 60 -17.53 2.21 -10.38
CA GLY A 60 -16.24 2.90 -10.27
C GLY A 60 -16.30 4.34 -10.80
N LYS A 61 -16.91 4.54 -11.97
CA LYS A 61 -17.12 5.88 -12.55
C LYS A 61 -18.03 6.76 -11.68
N VAL A 62 -19.11 6.19 -11.14
CA VAL A 62 -20.00 6.90 -10.21
C VAL A 62 -19.25 7.29 -8.94
N THR A 63 -18.48 6.38 -8.37
CA THR A 63 -17.60 6.64 -7.21
C THR A 63 -16.66 7.81 -7.51
N PHE A 64 -15.96 7.77 -8.64
CA PHE A 64 -15.03 8.83 -9.04
C PHE A 64 -15.72 10.19 -9.13
N TRP A 65 -16.84 10.30 -9.83
CA TRP A 65 -17.53 11.57 -10.01
C TRP A 65 -18.11 12.12 -8.71
N LEU A 66 -18.74 11.27 -7.88
CA LEU A 66 -19.23 11.69 -6.57
C LEU A 66 -18.09 12.16 -5.67
N MET A 67 -16.98 11.43 -5.63
CA MET A 67 -15.82 11.79 -4.84
C MET A 67 -15.19 13.10 -5.34
N PHE A 68 -15.00 13.25 -6.64
CA PHE A 68 -14.38 14.41 -7.25
C PHE A 68 -15.21 15.68 -7.08
N ILE A 69 -16.52 15.60 -7.33
CA ILE A 69 -17.46 16.73 -7.15
C ILE A 69 -17.60 17.05 -5.67
N GLY A 70 -17.84 16.03 -4.83
CA GLY A 70 -17.99 16.20 -3.38
C GLY A 70 -16.76 16.82 -2.73
N PHE A 71 -15.56 16.40 -3.13
CA PHE A 71 -14.29 16.96 -2.66
C PHE A 71 -14.16 18.46 -2.99
N ASN A 72 -14.39 18.86 -4.25
CA ASN A 72 -14.32 20.27 -4.60
C ASN A 72 -15.42 21.08 -3.93
N LEU A 73 -16.65 20.56 -3.87
CA LEU A 73 -17.76 21.22 -3.20
C LEU A 73 -17.53 21.37 -1.68
N ALA A 74 -16.83 20.43 -1.07
CA ALA A 74 -16.51 20.45 0.36
C ALA A 74 -15.41 21.48 0.68
N PHE A 75 -14.28 21.40 -0.03
CA PHE A 75 -13.07 22.09 0.39
C PHE A 75 -12.78 23.37 -0.40
N PHE A 76 -13.33 23.54 -1.60
CA PHE A 76 -13.16 24.79 -2.35
C PHE A 76 -13.79 25.99 -1.61
N PRO A 77 -15.04 25.90 -1.11
CA PRO A 77 -15.64 27.00 -0.35
C PRO A 77 -14.86 27.33 0.92
N MET A 78 -14.14 26.36 1.50
CA MET A 78 -13.31 26.60 2.69
C MET A 78 -12.13 27.55 2.41
N HIS A 79 -11.58 27.58 1.18
CA HIS A 79 -10.57 28.60 0.83
C HIS A 79 -11.17 30.00 0.93
N ILE A 80 -12.38 30.18 0.40
CA ILE A 80 -13.09 31.47 0.44
C ILE A 80 -13.44 31.82 1.90
N LEU A 81 -13.97 30.87 2.68
CA LEU A 81 -14.25 31.04 4.11
C LEU A 81 -13.00 31.48 4.89
N GLY A 82 -11.84 30.90 4.59
CA GLY A 82 -10.58 31.29 5.19
C GLY A 82 -10.16 32.72 4.83
N LEU A 83 -10.33 33.11 3.56
CA LEU A 83 -10.02 34.47 3.09
C LEU A 83 -10.93 35.53 3.74
N ILE A 84 -12.18 35.19 4.05
CA ILE A 84 -13.11 36.08 4.77
C ILE A 84 -13.01 35.94 6.31
N GLY A 85 -11.95 35.30 6.80
CA GLY A 85 -11.58 35.30 8.22
C GLY A 85 -12.29 34.27 9.09
N MET A 86 -12.87 33.20 8.53
CA MET A 86 -13.46 32.13 9.33
C MET A 86 -12.36 31.31 10.04
N PRO A 87 -12.29 31.31 11.38
CA PRO A 87 -11.30 30.56 12.13
C PRO A 87 -11.63 29.06 12.15
N ARG A 88 -10.60 28.22 12.17
CA ARG A 88 -10.76 26.76 12.35
C ARG A 88 -11.11 26.41 13.79
N ARG A 89 -11.64 25.20 14.02
CA ARG A 89 -11.96 24.64 15.35
C ARG A 89 -13.03 25.43 16.13
N VAL A 90 -13.95 26.07 15.42
CA VAL A 90 -15.11 26.75 16.01
C VAL A 90 -16.37 25.96 15.68
N TYR A 91 -17.18 25.63 16.70
CA TYR A 91 -18.37 24.80 16.53
C TYR A 91 -19.62 25.58 16.07
N THR A 92 -19.65 26.90 16.25
CA THR A 92 -20.79 27.76 15.86
C THR A 92 -20.32 29.16 15.46
N PHE A 93 -21.08 29.83 14.59
CA PHE A 93 -20.79 31.18 14.13
C PHE A 93 -22.07 32.02 14.09
N GLN A 94 -21.93 33.33 14.18
CA GLN A 94 -23.05 34.25 14.13
C GLN A 94 -23.56 34.39 12.68
N ALA A 95 -24.88 34.47 12.52
CA ALA A 95 -25.52 34.57 11.20
C ALA A 95 -25.09 35.82 10.40
N MET A 96 -24.68 36.89 11.10
CA MET A 96 -24.25 38.15 10.50
C MET A 96 -22.88 38.07 9.81
N ASN A 97 -22.09 37.01 10.04
CA ASN A 97 -20.73 36.89 9.51
C ASN A 97 -20.67 36.58 8.01
N GLY A 98 -21.81 36.28 7.36
CA GLY A 98 -21.86 35.93 5.93
C GLY A 98 -21.30 34.55 5.59
N TRP A 99 -20.94 33.73 6.59
CA TRP A 99 -20.30 32.42 6.40
C TRP A 99 -21.29 31.28 6.12
N ALA A 100 -22.58 31.50 6.37
CA ALA A 100 -23.60 30.44 6.38
C ALA A 100 -23.71 29.70 5.03
N GLY A 101 -23.79 30.44 3.92
CA GLY A 101 -23.97 29.84 2.59
C GLY A 101 -22.79 28.97 2.17
N LEU A 102 -21.55 29.46 2.35
CA LEU A 102 -20.35 28.71 2.01
C LEU A 102 -20.12 27.51 2.94
N ASN A 103 -20.48 27.61 4.23
CA ASN A 103 -20.43 26.48 5.15
C ASN A 103 -21.47 25.40 4.80
N LEU A 104 -22.68 25.82 4.43
CA LEU A 104 -23.71 24.88 3.96
C LEU A 104 -23.23 24.15 2.71
N LEU A 105 -22.64 24.88 1.75
CA LEU A 105 -22.08 24.30 0.54
C LEU A 105 -20.97 23.28 0.84
N ALA A 106 -20.04 23.65 1.74
CA ALA A 106 -18.99 22.75 2.21
C ALA A 106 -19.57 21.47 2.87
N THR A 107 -20.64 21.62 3.64
CA THR A 107 -21.34 20.50 4.29
C THR A 107 -22.00 19.58 3.28
N ILE A 108 -22.69 20.13 2.28
CA ILE A 108 -23.28 19.36 1.17
C ILE A 108 -22.18 18.60 0.43
N GLY A 109 -21.04 19.24 0.15
CA GLY A 109 -19.88 18.57 -0.44
C GLY A 109 -19.37 17.40 0.40
N GLY A 110 -19.29 17.55 1.72
CA GLY A 110 -18.91 16.48 2.64
C GLY A 110 -19.87 15.28 2.59
N VAL A 111 -21.19 15.53 2.48
CA VAL A 111 -22.19 14.47 2.30
C VAL A 111 -22.03 13.77 0.96
N VAL A 112 -21.86 14.53 -0.13
CA VAL A 112 -21.65 13.96 -1.48
C VAL A 112 -20.37 13.11 -1.54
N LEU A 113 -19.29 13.58 -0.91
CA LEU A 113 -18.04 12.84 -0.78
C LEU A 113 -18.26 11.51 -0.02
N THR A 114 -19.01 11.57 1.09
CA THR A 114 -19.36 10.38 1.88
C THR A 114 -20.18 9.37 1.07
N LEU A 115 -21.14 9.85 0.26
CA LEU A 115 -21.88 8.99 -0.66
C LEU A 115 -20.97 8.34 -1.71
N GLY A 116 -19.98 9.07 -2.23
CA GLY A 116 -18.95 8.51 -3.11
C GLY A 116 -18.18 7.35 -2.46
N VAL A 117 -17.71 7.53 -1.22
CA VAL A 117 -17.06 6.46 -0.44
C VAL A 117 -18.00 5.28 -0.21
N LEU A 118 -19.28 5.54 0.08
CA LEU A 118 -20.26 4.49 0.31
C LEU A 118 -20.51 3.66 -0.95
N VAL A 119 -20.62 4.30 -2.12
CA VAL A 119 -20.75 3.61 -3.41
C VAL A 119 -19.53 2.73 -3.68
N PHE A 120 -18.32 3.20 -3.36
CA PHE A 120 -17.12 2.36 -3.45
C PHE A 120 -17.19 1.13 -2.56
N ILE A 121 -17.57 1.31 -1.29
CA ILE A 121 -17.68 0.21 -0.33
C ILE A 121 -18.70 -0.83 -0.82
N ILE A 122 -19.85 -0.38 -1.33
CA ILE A 122 -20.86 -1.24 -1.93
C ILE A 122 -20.29 -1.99 -3.14
N ASN A 123 -19.61 -1.29 -4.06
CA ASN A 123 -18.98 -1.88 -5.23
C ASN A 123 -17.97 -2.97 -4.83
N PHE A 124 -17.11 -2.67 -3.85
CA PHE A 124 -16.12 -3.58 -3.29
C PHE A 124 -16.76 -4.87 -2.74
N PHE A 125 -17.75 -4.75 -1.85
CA PHE A 125 -18.33 -5.91 -1.19
C PHE A 125 -19.22 -6.77 -2.09
N ILE A 126 -19.88 -6.17 -3.08
CA ILE A 126 -20.67 -6.92 -4.09
C ILE A 126 -19.71 -7.68 -5.01
N ASN A 127 -18.74 -6.99 -5.60
CA ASN A 127 -17.93 -7.58 -6.68
C ASN A 127 -16.82 -8.49 -6.18
N ARG A 128 -16.45 -8.47 -4.89
CA ARG A 128 -15.48 -9.42 -4.34
C ARG A 128 -15.90 -10.90 -4.47
N LYS A 129 -17.20 -11.17 -4.67
CA LYS A 129 -17.75 -12.53 -4.87
C LYS A 129 -18.62 -12.68 -6.12
N ARG A 130 -19.14 -11.58 -6.65
CA ARG A 130 -20.10 -11.58 -7.77
C ARG A 130 -19.58 -10.88 -9.02
N GLY A 131 -18.37 -10.32 -8.97
CA GLY A 131 -17.76 -9.66 -10.12
C GLY A 131 -17.41 -10.68 -11.21
N GLU A 132 -17.00 -10.18 -12.37
CA GLU A 132 -16.43 -11.03 -13.41
C GLU A 132 -15.09 -11.61 -12.95
N LEU A 133 -14.77 -12.84 -13.36
CA LEU A 133 -13.48 -13.46 -13.00
C LEU A 133 -12.34 -12.66 -13.62
N ALA A 134 -11.35 -12.32 -12.80
CA ALA A 134 -10.19 -11.59 -13.24
C ALA A 134 -9.23 -12.51 -14.01
N ALA A 135 -8.77 -12.04 -15.17
CA ALA A 135 -7.60 -12.63 -15.82
C ALA A 135 -6.33 -12.45 -14.96
N GLU A 136 -5.24 -13.11 -15.34
CA GLU A 136 -3.93 -12.93 -14.69
C GLU A 136 -3.44 -11.49 -14.85
N ASN A 137 -3.60 -10.92 -16.05
CA ASN A 137 -3.25 -9.56 -16.39
C ASN A 137 -4.43 -8.82 -17.06
N PRO A 138 -5.44 -8.35 -16.29
CA PRO A 138 -6.62 -7.67 -16.85
C PRO A 138 -6.28 -6.30 -17.44
N TRP A 139 -5.17 -5.69 -17.05
CA TRP A 139 -4.76 -4.35 -17.47
C TRP A 139 -3.72 -4.33 -18.59
N GLY A 140 -3.19 -5.49 -18.97
CA GLY A 140 -2.04 -5.58 -19.88
C GLY A 140 -0.78 -4.88 -19.34
N ALA A 141 -0.61 -4.84 -18.02
CA ALA A 141 0.50 -4.14 -17.36
C ALA A 141 1.85 -4.85 -17.57
N SER A 142 2.94 -4.10 -17.45
CA SER A 142 4.31 -4.54 -17.76
C SER A 142 5.05 -5.20 -16.59
N THR A 143 4.52 -5.06 -15.38
CA THR A 143 5.19 -5.37 -14.12
C THR A 143 4.88 -6.79 -13.64
N LEU A 144 5.81 -7.40 -12.90
CA LEU A 144 5.76 -8.83 -12.55
C LEU A 144 4.55 -9.24 -11.72
N GLU A 145 3.92 -8.36 -10.94
CA GLU A 145 2.72 -8.71 -10.18
C GLU A 145 1.56 -9.18 -11.07
N TRP A 146 1.58 -8.86 -12.36
CA TRP A 146 0.60 -9.29 -13.35
C TRP A 146 1.03 -10.55 -14.13
N ALA A 147 2.20 -11.11 -13.83
CA ALA A 147 2.71 -12.36 -14.38
C ALA A 147 2.26 -13.61 -13.60
N THR A 148 1.46 -13.43 -12.55
CA THR A 148 0.93 -14.50 -11.69
C THR A 148 -0.60 -14.52 -11.73
N SER A 149 -1.19 -15.64 -11.31
CA SER A 149 -2.63 -15.80 -11.17
C SER A 149 -3.28 -14.73 -10.28
N SER A 150 -4.61 -14.60 -10.39
CA SER A 150 -5.43 -13.66 -9.62
C SER A 150 -6.49 -14.44 -8.83
N PRO A 151 -6.36 -14.63 -7.50
CA PRO A 151 -5.25 -14.22 -6.65
C PRO A 151 -3.97 -15.06 -6.85
N PRO A 152 -2.79 -14.55 -6.43
CA PRO A 152 -1.54 -15.28 -6.55
C PRO A 152 -1.51 -16.48 -5.58
N PRO A 153 -0.80 -17.57 -5.92
CA PRO A 153 -0.56 -18.66 -5.00
C PRO A 153 0.35 -18.20 -3.86
N SER A 154 0.41 -18.95 -2.76
CA SER A 154 1.22 -18.58 -1.58
C SER A 154 2.72 -18.46 -1.84
N TYR A 155 3.21 -19.09 -2.91
CA TYR A 155 4.60 -19.03 -3.37
C TYR A 155 4.84 -17.96 -4.45
N ASN A 156 3.81 -17.24 -4.89
CA ASN A 156 3.80 -16.33 -6.03
C ASN A 156 4.24 -17.01 -7.34
N PHE A 157 5.54 -17.14 -7.58
CA PHE A 157 6.11 -17.73 -8.79
C PHE A 157 6.64 -19.12 -8.51
N LEU A 158 6.25 -20.09 -9.33
CA LEU A 158 6.80 -21.45 -9.22
C LEU A 158 8.28 -21.47 -9.63
N HIS A 159 8.65 -20.68 -10.64
CA HIS A 159 10.02 -20.49 -11.11
C HIS A 159 10.32 -18.99 -11.05
N ILE A 160 11.40 -18.59 -10.40
CA ILE A 160 11.71 -17.16 -10.24
C ILE A 160 12.12 -16.58 -11.61
N PRO A 161 11.40 -15.57 -12.13
CA PRO A 161 11.72 -14.98 -13.42
C PRO A 161 12.97 -14.09 -13.34
N THR A 162 13.81 -14.09 -14.38
CA THR A 162 14.92 -13.13 -14.49
C THR A 162 14.43 -11.80 -15.05
N VAL A 163 14.86 -10.67 -14.48
CA VAL A 163 14.44 -9.33 -14.93
C VAL A 163 15.53 -8.70 -15.79
N ALA A 164 15.24 -8.43 -17.06
CA ALA A 164 16.16 -7.77 -18.00
C ALA A 164 15.95 -6.25 -18.10
N GLY A 165 14.84 -5.74 -17.58
CA GLY A 165 14.48 -4.32 -17.70
C GLY A 165 13.20 -3.97 -16.94
N ARG A 166 12.87 -2.68 -16.94
CA ARG A 166 11.75 -2.10 -16.17
C ARG A 166 10.39 -2.72 -16.53
N ASP A 167 10.12 -2.88 -17.82
CA ASP A 167 8.84 -3.34 -18.34
C ASP A 167 8.90 -4.83 -18.70
N THR A 168 9.19 -5.65 -17.68
CA THR A 168 9.58 -7.04 -17.86
C THR A 168 8.60 -7.84 -18.72
N LEU A 169 7.29 -7.71 -18.51
CA LEU A 169 6.27 -8.48 -19.24
C LEU A 169 6.11 -8.08 -20.72
N TRP A 170 6.42 -6.84 -21.08
CA TRP A 170 6.29 -6.38 -22.46
C TRP A 170 7.52 -6.70 -23.32
N VAL A 171 8.67 -6.89 -22.68
CA VAL A 171 9.96 -7.10 -23.34
C VAL A 171 10.43 -8.57 -23.16
N GLN A 172 9.55 -9.49 -22.76
CA GLN A 172 9.96 -10.88 -22.55
C GLN A 172 10.39 -11.54 -23.87
N PRO A 173 11.62 -12.06 -23.95
CA PRO A 173 11.99 -13.01 -24.99
C PRO A 173 11.23 -14.33 -24.76
N GLU A 174 10.90 -15.06 -25.84
CA GLU A 174 10.19 -16.35 -25.75
C GLU A 174 10.92 -17.38 -24.87
N ASP A 175 12.26 -17.37 -24.85
CA ASP A 175 13.11 -18.25 -24.03
C ASP A 175 13.69 -17.53 -22.81
N GLN A 176 12.83 -16.97 -21.96
CA GLN A 176 13.30 -16.27 -20.77
C GLN A 176 13.95 -17.25 -19.78
N PRO A 177 15.21 -17.03 -19.37
CA PRO A 177 15.84 -17.88 -18.38
C PRO A 177 15.10 -17.75 -17.04
N VAL A 178 15.00 -18.87 -16.33
CA VAL A 178 14.42 -18.93 -14.99
C VAL A 178 15.48 -19.37 -14.00
N VAL A 179 15.37 -18.91 -12.76
CA VAL A 179 16.27 -19.35 -11.69
C VAL A 179 15.94 -20.79 -11.31
N VAL A 180 16.95 -21.65 -11.33
CA VAL A 180 16.87 -23.07 -10.92
C VAL A 180 17.77 -23.32 -9.69
N GLY A 181 17.57 -24.45 -9.02
CA GLY A 181 18.41 -24.87 -7.88
C GLY A 181 17.92 -24.37 -6.51
N ILE A 182 16.76 -23.72 -6.45
CA ILE A 182 16.08 -23.35 -5.20
C ILE A 182 15.15 -24.49 -4.79
N ARG A 183 15.19 -24.87 -3.52
CA ARG A 183 14.33 -25.92 -2.98
C ARG A 183 12.87 -25.48 -2.93
N SER A 184 11.96 -26.35 -3.36
CA SER A 184 10.51 -26.11 -3.35
C SER A 184 9.83 -26.59 -2.06
N ASP A 185 10.50 -27.39 -1.23
CA ASP A 185 9.98 -27.93 0.03
C ASP A 185 10.14 -26.97 1.22
N VAL A 186 11.00 -25.96 1.09
CA VAL A 186 11.26 -24.94 2.11
C VAL A 186 11.14 -23.54 1.49
N ARG A 187 10.82 -22.53 2.31
CA ARG A 187 10.72 -21.14 1.84
C ARG A 187 12.11 -20.53 1.66
N GLN A 188 12.72 -20.75 0.50
CA GLN A 188 14.01 -20.17 0.14
C GLN A 188 13.86 -18.95 -0.76
N VAL A 189 14.81 -18.03 -0.65
CA VAL A 189 14.91 -16.85 -1.52
C VAL A 189 16.35 -16.67 -1.97
N LEU A 190 16.52 -16.34 -3.24
CA LEU A 190 17.80 -15.95 -3.79
C LEU A 190 18.09 -14.50 -3.37
N ILE A 191 19.20 -14.30 -2.66
CA ILE A 191 19.73 -12.97 -2.37
C ILE A 191 20.70 -12.61 -3.49
N THR A 192 20.49 -11.43 -4.07
CA THR A 192 21.31 -10.88 -5.15
C THR A 192 21.96 -9.57 -4.71
N LYS A 193 23.06 -9.20 -5.38
CA LYS A 193 23.68 -7.89 -5.18
C LYS A 193 22.74 -6.78 -5.65
N MET A 194 22.74 -5.65 -4.93
CA MET A 194 21.85 -4.51 -5.19
C MET A 194 22.05 -3.84 -6.55
N LEU A 195 23.29 -3.83 -7.09
CA LEU A 195 23.61 -3.11 -8.34
C LEU A 195 23.44 -3.98 -9.58
N ASP A 196 24.04 -5.17 -9.57
CA ASP A 196 24.22 -6.01 -10.76
C ASP A 196 23.29 -7.24 -10.76
N ALA A 197 22.47 -7.41 -9.71
CA ALA A 197 21.58 -8.54 -9.52
C ALA A 197 22.27 -9.93 -9.60
N GLU A 198 23.59 -9.98 -9.41
CA GLU A 198 24.33 -11.24 -9.35
C GLU A 198 23.92 -12.05 -8.10
N PRO A 199 23.68 -13.36 -8.22
CA PRO A 199 23.41 -14.24 -7.09
C PRO A 199 24.55 -14.24 -6.06
N GLU A 200 24.22 -13.99 -4.79
CA GLU A 200 25.17 -14.02 -3.69
C GLU A 200 25.03 -15.29 -2.86
N HIS A 201 23.84 -15.55 -2.32
CA HIS A 201 23.52 -16.74 -1.53
C HIS A 201 22.01 -17.02 -1.52
N ILE A 202 21.61 -18.18 -1.01
CA ILE A 202 20.21 -18.54 -0.78
C ILE A 202 19.93 -18.45 0.72
N ASP A 203 18.92 -17.66 1.10
CA ASP A 203 18.47 -17.57 2.49
C ASP A 203 17.08 -18.21 2.65
N GLN A 204 16.73 -18.61 3.87
CA GLN A 204 15.42 -19.18 4.20
C GLN A 204 14.54 -18.16 4.90
N PHE A 205 13.34 -17.90 4.36
CA PHE A 205 12.36 -16.99 4.97
C PHE A 205 11.90 -17.46 6.35
N PRO A 206 11.62 -16.52 7.29
CA PRO A 206 11.04 -16.84 8.59
C PRO A 206 9.73 -17.64 8.48
N GLU A 207 9.56 -18.59 9.39
CA GLU A 207 8.32 -19.36 9.50
C GLU A 207 7.24 -18.56 10.23
N PRO A 208 5.94 -18.88 10.01
CA PRO A 208 4.86 -18.30 10.79
C PRO A 208 5.11 -18.46 12.28
N THR A 209 4.97 -17.38 13.04
CA THR A 209 5.17 -17.39 14.49
C THR A 209 4.14 -16.52 15.19
N ILE A 210 3.71 -16.95 16.38
CA ILE A 210 2.71 -16.25 17.20
C ILE A 210 3.30 -15.07 17.99
N TRP A 211 4.63 -15.01 18.14
CA TRP A 211 5.28 -14.01 18.98
C TRP A 211 5.06 -12.54 18.56
N PRO A 212 5.06 -12.17 17.27
CA PRO A 212 4.70 -10.81 16.85
C PRO A 212 3.29 -10.41 17.29
N LEU A 213 2.33 -11.33 17.22
CA LEU A 213 0.96 -11.09 17.65
C LEU A 213 0.89 -10.88 19.17
N LEU A 214 1.56 -11.73 19.94
CA LEU A 214 1.62 -11.59 21.41
C LEU A 214 2.33 -10.31 21.84
N ALA A 215 3.40 -9.93 21.15
CA ALA A 215 4.10 -8.67 21.38
C ALA A 215 3.17 -7.47 21.10
N ALA A 216 2.42 -7.49 19.99
CA ALA A 216 1.45 -6.45 19.66
C ALA A 216 0.32 -6.34 20.69
N LEU A 217 -0.26 -7.48 21.12
CA LEU A 217 -1.32 -7.51 22.14
C LEU A 217 -0.80 -7.02 23.50
N SER A 218 0.40 -7.45 23.89
CA SER A 218 1.04 -7.03 25.14
C SER A 218 1.36 -5.54 25.14
N ALA A 219 1.90 -5.02 24.03
CA ALA A 219 2.18 -3.59 23.87
C ALA A 219 0.89 -2.76 23.88
N THR A 220 -0.16 -3.26 23.24
CA THR A 220 -1.49 -2.62 23.27
C THR A 220 -2.01 -2.54 24.70
N GLY A 221 -1.93 -3.63 25.46
CA GLY A 221 -2.31 -3.65 26.88
C GLY A 221 -1.50 -2.66 27.73
N LEU A 222 -0.17 -2.60 27.52
CA LEU A 222 0.72 -1.63 28.17
C LEU A 222 0.27 -0.20 27.89
N PHE A 223 0.11 0.18 26.62
CA PHE A 223 -0.23 1.55 26.25
C PHE A 223 -1.62 1.94 26.75
N ILE A 224 -2.64 1.08 26.58
CA ILE A 224 -3.98 1.34 27.10
C ILE A 224 -3.96 1.47 28.62
N GLY A 225 -3.29 0.54 29.31
CA GLY A 225 -3.19 0.59 30.77
C GLY A 225 -2.46 1.84 31.26
N SER A 226 -1.41 2.28 30.56
CA SER A 226 -0.61 3.44 30.95
C SER A 226 -1.39 4.76 30.93
N ILE A 227 -2.48 4.84 30.16
CA ILE A 227 -3.40 5.99 30.16
C ILE A 227 -4.07 6.16 31.52
N PHE A 228 -4.41 5.05 32.18
CA PHE A 228 -5.19 5.05 33.42
C PHE A 228 -4.34 4.88 34.68
N ASN A 229 -3.20 4.20 34.59
CA ASN A 229 -2.35 3.93 35.74
C ASN A 229 -0.86 3.81 35.36
N PRO A 230 0.05 4.60 35.98
CA PRO A 230 1.50 4.50 35.73
C PRO A 230 2.08 3.11 36.00
N TRP A 231 1.53 2.36 36.97
CA TRP A 231 1.97 0.99 37.27
C TRP A 231 1.71 0.00 36.12
N ALA A 232 0.78 0.31 35.23
CA ALA A 232 0.55 -0.51 34.04
C ALA A 232 1.75 -0.53 33.10
N VAL A 233 2.65 0.47 33.16
CA VAL A 233 3.92 0.43 32.42
C VAL A 233 4.82 -0.67 32.97
N VAL A 234 4.93 -0.77 34.30
CA VAL A 234 5.76 -1.78 34.97
C VAL A 234 5.22 -3.19 34.73
N TRP A 235 3.90 -3.38 34.89
CA TRP A 235 3.30 -4.69 34.69
C TRP A 235 3.16 -5.06 33.21
N GLY A 236 2.92 -4.08 32.34
CA GLY A 236 2.81 -4.27 30.88
C GLY A 236 4.15 -4.47 30.20
N SER A 237 5.26 -3.94 30.74
CA SER A 237 6.59 -4.16 30.16
C SER A 237 7.05 -5.60 30.28
N ILE A 238 6.60 -6.34 31.31
CA ILE A 238 6.94 -7.74 31.53
C ILE A 238 6.49 -8.63 30.36
N PRO A 239 5.19 -8.73 30.00
CA PRO A 239 4.74 -9.57 28.90
C PRO A 239 5.25 -9.09 27.53
N VAL A 240 5.45 -7.78 27.33
CA VAL A 240 6.10 -7.25 26.12
C VAL A 240 7.52 -7.79 26.01
N THR A 241 8.30 -7.66 27.08
CA THR A 241 9.70 -8.12 27.12
C THR A 241 9.78 -9.63 26.89
N VAL A 242 8.93 -10.41 27.56
CA VAL A 242 8.87 -11.87 27.38
C VAL A 242 8.54 -12.24 25.93
N SER A 243 7.55 -11.56 25.34
CA SER A 243 7.16 -11.81 23.94
C SER A 243 8.28 -11.49 22.96
N LEU A 244 9.00 -10.39 23.18
CA LEU A 244 10.14 -10.00 22.34
C LEU A 244 11.33 -10.93 22.50
N ILE A 245 11.69 -11.30 23.74
CA ILE A 245 12.76 -12.28 24.00
C ILE A 245 12.43 -13.61 23.32
N ALA A 246 11.21 -14.09 23.45
CA ALA A 246 10.78 -15.34 22.84
C ALA A 246 10.73 -15.26 21.31
N TRP A 247 10.41 -14.09 20.75
CA TRP A 247 10.45 -13.85 19.30
C TRP A 247 11.88 -13.91 18.76
N PHE A 248 12.80 -13.17 19.39
CA PHE A 248 14.20 -13.03 18.95
C PHE A 248 15.11 -14.12 19.50
N TRP A 249 14.57 -15.12 20.20
CA TRP A 249 15.36 -16.22 20.73
C TRP A 249 16.08 -16.94 19.59
N PRO A 250 17.42 -17.09 19.65
CA PRO A 250 18.18 -17.66 18.54
C PRO A 250 17.78 -19.11 18.31
N LYS A 251 17.19 -19.41 17.14
CA LYS A 251 16.70 -20.75 16.79
C LYS A 251 17.73 -21.61 16.04
N GLY A 252 19.00 -21.22 16.01
CA GLY A 252 20.06 -22.00 15.35
C GLY A 252 19.76 -22.31 13.87
N ARG A 253 19.23 -21.33 13.11
CA ARG A 253 19.03 -21.49 11.66
C ARG A 253 20.40 -21.59 10.99
N LYS A 254 20.67 -22.73 10.35
CA LYS A 254 21.84 -22.89 9.48
C LYS A 254 21.50 -22.23 8.15
N ALA A 255 22.13 -21.10 7.83
CA ALA A 255 22.18 -20.63 6.46
C ALA A 255 22.87 -21.74 5.64
N GLU A 256 22.20 -22.21 4.59
CA GLU A 256 22.81 -23.16 3.69
C GLU A 256 23.70 -22.34 2.74
N GLU A 257 24.95 -22.13 3.13
CA GLU A 257 25.98 -21.51 2.28
C GLU A 257 26.28 -22.46 1.11
N ARG A 258 25.37 -22.54 0.14
CA ARG A 258 25.68 -23.17 -1.15
C ARG A 258 26.40 -22.12 -2.00
N PRO A 259 27.69 -22.26 -2.29
CA PRO A 259 28.37 -21.34 -3.18
C PRO A 259 27.75 -21.44 -4.58
N PRO A 260 27.43 -20.31 -5.26
CA PRO A 260 26.82 -20.31 -6.59
C PRO A 260 27.65 -21.02 -7.68
N LYS A 261 28.94 -21.31 -7.42
CA LYS A 261 29.84 -21.97 -8.36
C LYS A 261 29.40 -23.39 -8.72
N GLU A 262 28.84 -24.15 -7.78
CA GLU A 262 28.32 -25.50 -8.07
C GLU A 262 27.08 -25.46 -8.99
N VAL A 263 26.26 -24.41 -8.90
CA VAL A 263 25.11 -24.24 -9.81
C VAL A 263 25.59 -23.89 -11.22
N GLN A 264 26.61 -23.02 -11.35
CA GLN A 264 27.24 -22.71 -12.64
C GLN A 264 28.00 -23.90 -13.25
N GLN A 265 28.69 -24.71 -12.44
CA GLN A 265 29.37 -25.92 -12.91
C GLN A 265 28.38 -26.97 -13.42
N ASN A 266 27.29 -27.23 -12.69
CA ASN A 266 26.25 -28.15 -13.14
C ASN A 266 25.56 -27.68 -14.43
N LEU A 267 25.37 -26.37 -14.61
CA LEU A 267 24.86 -25.78 -15.86
C LEU A 267 25.85 -25.92 -17.03
N GLY A 268 27.16 -25.84 -16.76
CA GLY A 268 28.21 -26.07 -17.74
C GLY A 268 28.28 -27.53 -18.20
N GLU A 269 28.21 -28.47 -17.24
CA GLU A 269 28.24 -29.91 -17.52
C GLU A 269 26.96 -30.39 -18.23
N GLN A 270 25.78 -29.88 -17.85
CA GLN A 270 24.53 -30.20 -18.55
C GLN A 270 24.51 -29.71 -20.01
N LYS A 271 25.09 -28.53 -20.28
CA LYS A 271 25.23 -28.01 -21.65
C LYS A 271 26.24 -28.82 -22.46
N LEU A 272 27.33 -29.28 -21.84
CA LEU A 272 28.34 -30.12 -22.50
C LEU A 272 27.75 -31.48 -22.88
N ASN A 273 27.03 -32.14 -21.95
CA ASN A 273 26.42 -33.44 -22.18
C ASN A 273 25.30 -33.38 -23.24
N ALA A 274 24.51 -32.30 -23.26
CA ALA A 274 23.48 -32.10 -24.29
C ALA A 274 24.07 -31.83 -25.69
N GLN A 275 25.31 -31.30 -25.76
CA GLN A 275 26.03 -31.14 -27.03
C GLN A 275 26.69 -32.45 -27.49
N GLU A 276 27.13 -33.31 -26.57
CA GLU A 276 27.65 -34.64 -26.89
C GLU A 276 26.56 -35.63 -27.31
N GLU A 277 25.34 -35.56 -26.77
CA GLU A 277 24.19 -36.37 -27.24
C GLU A 277 23.64 -35.93 -28.61
N ALA A 278 23.94 -34.70 -29.04
CA ALA A 278 23.49 -34.15 -30.32
C ALA A 278 24.50 -34.32 -31.48
N ALA A 279 25.68 -34.88 -31.21
CA ALA A 279 26.76 -35.14 -32.18
C ALA A 279 26.87 -36.63 -32.52
#